data_AF-A0A9X3X843-F1
#
_entry.id   AF-A0A9X3X843-F1
#
_cell.length_a   1.000
_cell.length_b   1.000
_cell.length_c   1.000
_cell.angle_alpha   90.00
_cell.angle_beta   90.00
_cell.angle_gamma   90.00
#
_symmetry.space_group_name_H-M   'P 1'
#
loop_
_entity.id
_entity.type
_entity.pdbx_description
1 polymer ?
#
loop_
_entity_poly.entity_id
_entity_poly.type
_entity_poly.pdbx_seq_one_letter_code
_entity_poly.pdbx_strand_id
1 'polypeptide(L)'
;MFRLSTPTIVPSAASTILPLAFMLASSVLLAGCSRDASSIVRDYLKQDSCLDRAKFILDPEANRAALAEHYKDQKDCKKAFESIEADNCAKVKEGDYCSVEVVFGKNKRDYYHFKKTAEGLKLDWRSSVGYNPVSLPFFRTQRLKGTYLFRVWAKLTDYYNFDYNETEQTHQSIELRDPDGAAITGYIRRDAPTAAALLDVLKDGKEHGVMVELRYPPESKDSSVVGIERFVAERWRQRPEEFEARPAPAPR
;
A
#
# COMPACT_ATOMS: atom_id res chain seq x y z
N MET A 1 36.05 71.67 2.73
CA MET A 1 34.64 71.37 3.09
C MET A 1 34.18 70.21 2.22
N PHE A 2 33.62 69.19 2.85
CA PHE A 2 33.56 67.81 2.36
C PHE A 2 32.54 67.57 1.23
N ARG A 3 32.98 66.86 0.18
CA ARG A 3 32.12 66.17 -0.80
C ARG A 3 31.57 64.90 -0.17
N LEU A 4 30.28 64.63 -0.32
CA LEU A 4 29.69 63.32 -0.09
C LEU A 4 28.77 62.94 -1.25
N SER A 5 29.00 61.72 -1.72
CA SER A 5 28.49 61.09 -2.94
C SER A 5 27.05 60.60 -2.81
N THR A 6 26.35 60.55 -3.95
CA THR A 6 25.07 59.88 -4.16
C THR A 6 25.17 58.36 -4.02
N PRO A 7 24.11 57.66 -3.55
CA PRO A 7 23.94 56.25 -3.81
C PRO A 7 22.94 56.02 -4.96
N THR A 8 23.40 55.26 -5.95
CA THR A 8 22.65 54.70 -7.07
C THR A 8 21.71 53.61 -6.57
N ILE A 9 20.40 53.73 -6.83
CA ILE A 9 19.42 52.68 -6.59
C ILE A 9 19.32 51.82 -7.86
N VAL A 10 19.67 50.54 -7.71
CA VAL A 10 19.52 49.50 -8.73
C VAL A 10 18.05 49.03 -8.77
N PRO A 11 17.40 48.90 -9.92
CA PRO A 11 16.06 48.34 -9.99
C PRO A 11 16.10 46.80 -9.84
N SER A 12 15.28 46.28 -8.94
CA SER A 12 15.04 44.85 -8.73
C SER A 12 14.33 44.25 -9.95
N ALA A 13 14.89 43.18 -10.51
CA ALA A 13 14.32 42.45 -11.62
C ALA A 13 13.07 41.67 -11.16
N ALA A 14 11.91 42.02 -11.74
CA ALA A 14 10.70 41.24 -11.62
C ALA A 14 10.89 39.87 -12.30
N SER A 15 10.91 38.81 -11.51
CA SER A 15 10.94 37.44 -12.02
C SER A 15 9.54 37.07 -12.51
N THR A 16 9.38 36.98 -13.82
CA THR A 16 8.16 36.56 -14.48
C THR A 16 7.99 35.05 -14.31
N ILE A 17 7.09 34.63 -13.43
CA ILE A 17 6.66 33.23 -13.33
C ILE A 17 5.72 32.97 -14.53
N LEU A 18 6.19 32.24 -15.53
CA LEU A 18 5.30 31.62 -16.52
C LEU A 18 4.45 30.55 -15.82
N PRO A 19 3.12 30.55 -15.94
CA PRO A 19 2.34 29.40 -15.56
C PRO A 19 2.56 28.32 -16.63
N LEU A 20 3.07 27.17 -16.19
CA LEU A 20 3.14 25.95 -16.99
C LEU A 20 1.70 25.49 -17.25
N ALA A 21 1.12 25.89 -18.39
CA ALA A 21 -0.18 25.42 -18.83
C ALA A 21 -0.04 23.93 -19.23
N PHE A 22 -0.40 23.04 -18.30
CA PHE A 22 -0.58 21.63 -18.60
C PHE A 22 -1.76 21.50 -19.56
N MET A 23 -1.50 21.03 -20.78
CA MET A 23 -2.57 20.68 -21.73
C MET A 23 -3.44 19.57 -21.12
N LEU A 24 -4.70 19.89 -20.87
CA LEU A 24 -5.74 18.89 -20.71
C LEU A 24 -5.90 18.17 -22.05
N ALA A 25 -5.39 16.94 -22.13
CA ALA A 25 -5.73 16.06 -23.23
C ALA A 25 -7.23 15.76 -23.15
N SER A 26 -7.96 16.26 -24.15
CA SER A 26 -9.39 16.03 -24.35
C SER A 26 -9.69 14.54 -24.28
N SER A 27 -10.43 14.13 -23.25
CA SER A 27 -10.96 12.78 -23.13
C SER A 27 -12.08 12.61 -24.16
N VAL A 28 -11.75 11.99 -25.29
CA VAL A 28 -12.75 11.45 -26.21
C VAL A 28 -13.48 10.34 -25.47
N LEU A 29 -14.79 10.54 -25.24
CA LEU A 29 -15.71 9.52 -24.77
C LEU A 29 -15.82 8.41 -25.84
N LEU A 30 -14.88 7.47 -25.80
CA LEU A 30 -15.10 6.16 -26.41
C LEU A 30 -16.08 5.42 -25.51
N ALA A 31 -17.31 5.25 -25.99
CA ALA A 31 -18.22 4.21 -25.52
C ALA A 31 -17.50 2.86 -25.73
N GLY A 32 -16.71 2.46 -24.73
CA GLY A 32 -15.68 1.46 -24.87
C GLY A 32 -16.25 0.06 -24.71
N CYS A 33 -15.93 -0.83 -25.66
CA CYS A 33 -15.87 -2.25 -25.38
C CYS A 33 -15.17 -2.44 -24.03
N SER A 34 -15.89 -2.95 -23.02
CA SER A 34 -15.31 -3.14 -21.70
C SER A 34 -14.12 -4.08 -21.82
N ARG A 35 -12.92 -3.58 -21.57
CA ARG A 35 -11.70 -4.39 -21.61
C ARG A 35 -11.78 -5.48 -20.55
N ASP A 36 -11.43 -6.70 -20.92
CA ASP A 36 -11.32 -7.80 -19.94
C ASP A 36 -10.10 -7.59 -19.03
N ALA A 37 -10.16 -8.15 -17.83
CA ALA A 37 -9.14 -7.95 -16.80
C ALA A 37 -7.74 -8.41 -17.26
N SER A 38 -7.65 -9.54 -17.95
CA SER A 38 -6.37 -10.07 -18.45
C SER A 38 -5.72 -9.13 -19.47
N SER A 39 -6.50 -8.51 -20.36
CA SER A 39 -6.00 -7.51 -21.29
C SER A 39 -5.48 -6.26 -20.57
N ILE A 40 -6.14 -5.84 -19.48
CA ILE A 40 -5.70 -4.68 -18.70
C ILE A 40 -4.37 -4.97 -18.02
N VAL A 41 -4.22 -6.14 -17.39
CA VAL A 41 -2.95 -6.55 -16.77
C VAL A 41 -1.83 -6.65 -17.79
N ARG A 42 -2.11 -7.21 -18.97
CA ARG A 42 -1.12 -7.30 -20.06
C ARG A 42 -0.59 -5.93 -20.46
N ASP A 43 -1.46 -4.94 -20.60
CA ASP A 43 -1.04 -3.58 -20.96
C ASP A 43 -0.33 -2.87 -19.80
N TYR A 44 -0.83 -3.05 -18.57
CA TYR A 44 -0.20 -2.56 -17.35
C TYR A 44 1.26 -3.03 -17.23
N LEU A 45 1.53 -4.31 -17.50
CA LEU A 45 2.88 -4.91 -17.41
C LEU A 45 3.80 -4.55 -18.59
N LYS A 46 3.26 -3.97 -19.67
CA LYS A 46 4.01 -3.59 -20.87
C LYS A 46 4.42 -2.11 -20.91
N GLN A 47 4.05 -1.32 -19.92
CA GLN A 47 4.38 0.10 -19.89
C GLN A 47 5.90 0.31 -19.80
N ASP A 48 6.40 1.25 -20.61
CA ASP A 48 7.79 1.71 -20.56
C ASP A 48 8.09 2.41 -19.24
N SER A 49 7.17 3.24 -18.77
CA SER A 49 7.24 3.90 -17.47
C SER A 49 6.29 3.27 -16.46
N CYS A 50 6.77 3.07 -15.24
CA CYS A 50 5.95 2.56 -14.15
C CYS A 50 4.88 3.59 -13.75
N LEU A 51 5.10 4.88 -14.00
CA LEU A 51 4.11 5.93 -13.72
C LEU A 51 2.96 5.90 -14.74
N ASP A 52 3.22 5.46 -15.98
CA ASP A 52 2.16 5.30 -17.00
C ASP A 52 1.17 4.20 -16.65
N ARG A 53 1.50 3.36 -15.67
CA ARG A 53 0.57 2.38 -15.11
C ARG A 53 -0.62 3.04 -14.42
N ALA A 54 -0.51 4.30 -14.00
CA ALA A 54 -1.59 5.04 -13.35
C ALA A 54 -2.91 5.03 -14.16
N LYS A 55 -2.85 4.98 -15.50
CA LYS A 55 -4.05 4.96 -16.34
C LYS A 55 -4.95 3.73 -16.17
N PHE A 56 -4.44 2.66 -15.56
CA PHE A 56 -5.19 1.41 -15.35
C PHE A 56 -5.75 1.27 -13.94
N ILE A 57 -5.29 2.11 -13.00
CA ILE A 57 -5.53 1.85 -11.58
C ILE A 57 -6.79 2.57 -11.08
N LEU A 58 -7.30 2.07 -9.97
CA LEU A 58 -8.32 2.72 -9.18
C LEU A 58 -7.72 3.99 -8.53
N ASP A 59 -8.45 5.10 -8.59
CA ASP A 59 -8.11 6.39 -7.99
C ASP A 59 -6.67 6.85 -8.30
N PRO A 60 -6.31 7.07 -9.58
CA PRO A 60 -4.94 7.36 -9.99
C PRO A 60 -4.37 8.63 -9.35
N GLU A 61 -5.19 9.66 -9.19
CA GLU A 61 -4.80 10.92 -8.55
C GLU A 61 -4.40 10.70 -7.08
N ALA A 62 -5.20 9.95 -6.33
CA ALA A 62 -4.94 9.63 -4.93
C ALA A 62 -3.71 8.72 -4.74
N ASN A 63 -3.32 7.98 -5.78
CA ASN A 63 -2.17 7.09 -5.77
C ASN A 63 -0.91 7.69 -6.39
N ARG A 64 -0.97 8.88 -6.99
CA ARG A 64 0.16 9.47 -7.75
C ARG A 64 1.45 9.53 -6.95
N ALA A 65 1.39 10.07 -5.72
CA ALA A 65 2.58 10.22 -4.88
C ALA A 65 3.14 8.85 -4.43
N ALA A 66 2.26 7.93 -4.06
CA ALA A 66 2.64 6.58 -3.64
C ALA A 66 3.26 5.76 -4.78
N LEU A 67 2.71 5.87 -6.00
CA LEU A 67 3.27 5.27 -7.22
C LEU A 67 4.67 5.81 -7.52
N ALA A 68 4.84 7.14 -7.46
CA ALA A 68 6.12 7.78 -7.72
C ALA A 68 7.20 7.32 -6.74
N GLU A 69 6.87 7.27 -5.45
CA GLU A 69 7.79 6.81 -4.41
C GLU A 69 8.11 5.32 -4.55
N HIS A 70 7.09 4.46 -4.75
CA HIS A 70 7.28 3.01 -4.86
C HIS A 70 8.14 2.62 -6.07
N TYR A 71 8.04 3.35 -7.18
CA TYR A 71 8.79 3.05 -8.41
C TYR A 71 10.01 3.95 -8.65
N LYS A 72 10.41 4.79 -7.69
CA LYS A 72 11.48 5.80 -7.89
C LYS A 72 12.82 5.21 -8.35
N ASP A 73 13.14 4.00 -7.86
CA ASP A 73 14.39 3.30 -8.17
C ASP A 73 14.21 2.24 -9.27
N GLN A 74 13.00 2.07 -9.79
CA GLN A 74 12.68 1.06 -10.79
C GLN A 74 12.95 1.57 -12.20
N LYS A 75 14.02 1.03 -12.82
CA LYS A 75 14.43 1.39 -14.19
C LYS A 75 13.66 0.65 -15.29
N ASP A 76 13.32 -0.62 -15.05
CA ASP A 76 12.56 -1.43 -16.00
C ASP A 76 11.16 -1.73 -15.45
N CYS A 77 10.17 -1.22 -16.18
CA CYS A 77 8.76 -1.35 -15.85
C CYS A 77 8.05 -2.38 -16.71
N LYS A 78 8.72 -2.91 -17.74
CA LYS A 78 8.20 -4.02 -18.52
C LYS A 78 8.46 -5.30 -17.75
N LYS A 79 7.43 -6.13 -17.60
CA LYS A 79 7.56 -7.47 -17.01
C LYS A 79 7.11 -8.51 -18.02
N ALA A 80 8.04 -9.37 -18.46
CA ALA A 80 7.71 -10.56 -19.24
C ALA A 80 6.97 -11.56 -18.35
N PHE A 81 5.93 -12.20 -18.87
CA PHE A 81 5.11 -13.18 -18.16
C PHE A 81 4.89 -14.42 -19.04
N GLU A 82 4.64 -15.56 -18.42
CA GLU A 82 4.32 -16.83 -19.07
C GLU A 82 2.83 -16.95 -19.36
N SER A 83 1.97 -16.63 -18.37
CA SER A 83 0.51 -16.67 -18.52
C SER A 83 -0.20 -15.59 -17.69
N ILE A 84 -1.43 -15.27 -18.10
CA ILE A 84 -2.34 -14.34 -17.40
C ILE A 84 -3.73 -14.96 -17.43
N GLU A 85 -4.31 -15.22 -16.26
CA GLU A 85 -5.61 -15.87 -16.11
C GLU A 85 -6.50 -15.07 -15.15
N ALA A 86 -7.66 -14.65 -15.64
CA ALA A 86 -8.64 -13.92 -14.82
C ALA A 86 -9.56 -14.91 -14.09
N ASP A 87 -9.67 -14.77 -12.78
CA ASP A 87 -10.62 -15.52 -11.97
C ASP A 87 -11.97 -14.77 -11.92
N ASN A 88 -12.94 -15.27 -12.68
CA ASN A 88 -14.35 -14.86 -12.66
C ASN A 88 -14.63 -13.35 -12.88
N CYS A 89 -13.65 -12.57 -13.36
CA CYS A 89 -13.78 -11.11 -13.53
C CYS A 89 -14.94 -10.67 -14.44
N ALA A 90 -15.36 -11.50 -15.40
CA ALA A 90 -16.44 -11.16 -16.33
C ALA A 90 -17.83 -11.09 -15.66
N LYS A 91 -18.01 -11.72 -14.49
CA LYS A 91 -19.31 -11.84 -13.80
C LYS A 91 -19.43 -10.94 -12.57
N VAL A 92 -18.42 -10.11 -12.31
CA VAL A 92 -18.34 -9.27 -11.12
C VAL A 92 -19.24 -8.04 -11.26
N LYS A 93 -20.03 -7.77 -10.23
CA LYS A 93 -20.95 -6.63 -10.17
C LYS A 93 -20.18 -5.35 -9.86
N GLU A 94 -20.76 -4.21 -10.19
CA GLU A 94 -20.21 -2.93 -9.75
C GLU A 94 -20.04 -2.89 -8.23
N GLY A 95 -18.91 -2.36 -7.76
CA GLY A 95 -18.49 -2.34 -6.37
C GLY A 95 -17.71 -3.58 -5.93
N ASP A 96 -17.92 -4.73 -6.58
CA ASP A 96 -17.25 -5.99 -6.25
C ASP A 96 -15.83 -6.07 -6.85
N TYR A 97 -15.09 -7.07 -6.35
CA TYR A 97 -13.70 -7.31 -6.69
C TYR A 97 -13.50 -8.65 -7.40
N CYS A 98 -12.52 -8.68 -8.30
CA CYS A 98 -12.00 -9.92 -8.89
C CYS A 98 -10.47 -9.94 -8.84
N SER A 99 -9.84 -11.03 -9.25
CA SER A 99 -8.38 -11.15 -9.29
C SER A 99 -7.92 -11.79 -10.60
N VAL A 100 -6.72 -11.41 -11.02
CA VAL A 100 -6.03 -11.97 -12.17
C VAL A 100 -4.72 -12.54 -11.69
N GLU A 101 -4.50 -13.83 -11.91
CA GLU A 101 -3.21 -14.47 -11.67
C GLU A 101 -2.28 -14.20 -12.85
N VAL A 102 -1.04 -13.85 -12.55
CA VAL A 102 0.04 -13.75 -13.54
C VAL A 102 1.17 -14.65 -13.12
N VAL A 103 1.56 -15.56 -14.02
CA VAL A 103 2.72 -16.43 -13.83
C VAL A 103 3.92 -15.79 -14.54
N PHE A 104 4.97 -15.49 -13.79
CA PHE A 104 6.23 -14.94 -14.31
C PHE A 104 7.31 -16.01 -14.48
N GLY A 105 7.06 -17.22 -13.98
CA GLY A 105 7.99 -18.33 -13.98
C GLY A 105 7.52 -19.44 -13.05
N LYS A 106 8.20 -20.60 -13.08
CA LYS A 106 7.85 -21.83 -12.35
C LYS A 106 7.35 -21.64 -10.91
N ASN A 107 7.95 -20.71 -10.15
CA ASN A 107 7.62 -20.46 -8.74
C ASN A 107 7.29 -18.98 -8.45
N LYS A 108 6.95 -18.20 -9.49
CA LYS A 108 6.66 -16.77 -9.33
C LYS A 108 5.30 -16.44 -9.89
N ARG A 109 4.37 -16.13 -8.98
CA ARG A 109 2.98 -15.77 -9.28
C ARG A 109 2.65 -14.49 -8.53
N ASP A 110 2.04 -13.54 -9.21
CA ASP A 110 1.44 -12.38 -8.56
C ASP A 110 -0.07 -12.38 -8.84
N TYR A 111 -0.85 -11.83 -7.92
CA TYR A 111 -2.28 -11.61 -8.09
C TYR A 111 -2.55 -10.11 -8.23
N TYR A 112 -3.18 -9.73 -9.34
CA TYR A 112 -3.62 -8.36 -9.59
C TYR A 112 -5.10 -8.27 -9.28
N HIS A 113 -5.44 -7.40 -8.33
CA HIS A 113 -6.79 -7.23 -7.86
C HIS A 113 -7.48 -6.10 -8.63
N PHE A 114 -8.75 -6.29 -8.95
CA PHE A 114 -9.56 -5.31 -9.67
C PHE A 114 -10.83 -5.00 -8.89
N LYS A 115 -11.28 -3.76 -8.99
CA LYS A 115 -12.63 -3.34 -8.62
C LYS A 115 -13.43 -3.05 -9.88
N LYS A 116 -14.66 -3.54 -9.94
CA LYS A 116 -15.61 -3.14 -10.99
C LYS A 116 -16.23 -1.80 -10.60
N THR A 117 -16.02 -0.78 -11.42
CA THR A 117 -16.62 0.55 -11.28
C THR A 117 -17.60 0.81 -12.43
N ALA A 118 -18.35 1.90 -12.36
CA ALA A 118 -19.20 2.37 -13.46
C ALA A 118 -18.42 2.57 -14.78
N GLU A 119 -17.14 2.91 -14.71
CA GLU A 119 -16.25 3.09 -15.88
C GLU A 119 -15.64 1.77 -16.40
N GLY A 120 -15.86 0.66 -15.70
CA GLY A 120 -15.27 -0.64 -16.02
C GLY A 120 -14.34 -1.16 -14.92
N LEU A 121 -13.48 -2.11 -15.26
CA LEU A 121 -12.54 -2.69 -14.30
C LEU A 121 -11.35 -1.75 -14.10
N LYS A 122 -11.03 -1.44 -12.84
CA LYS A 122 -9.86 -0.66 -12.43
C LYS A 122 -8.99 -1.48 -11.50
N LEU A 123 -7.68 -1.47 -11.74
CA LEU A 123 -6.70 -2.23 -10.98
C LEU A 123 -6.49 -1.58 -9.60
N ASP A 124 -6.74 -2.33 -8.53
CA ASP A 124 -6.43 -1.92 -7.17
C ASP A 124 -4.92 -2.10 -6.95
N TRP A 125 -4.18 -1.03 -7.21
CA TRP A 125 -2.72 -1.08 -7.26
C TRP A 125 -2.11 -1.40 -5.90
N ARG A 126 -2.59 -0.76 -4.83
CA ARG A 126 -2.06 -0.96 -3.48
C ARG A 126 -2.20 -2.40 -3.04
N SER A 127 -3.35 -3.00 -3.31
CA SER A 127 -3.58 -4.41 -2.99
C SER A 127 -2.70 -5.32 -3.85
N SER A 128 -2.59 -5.02 -5.15
CA SER A 128 -1.85 -5.87 -6.10
C SER A 128 -0.34 -5.90 -5.85
N VAL A 129 0.23 -4.81 -5.33
CA VAL A 129 1.66 -4.74 -4.99
C VAL A 129 1.94 -4.85 -3.50
N GLY A 130 0.91 -5.08 -2.68
CA GLY A 130 1.02 -5.10 -1.23
C GLY A 130 1.54 -3.79 -0.63
N TYR A 131 1.23 -2.65 -1.26
CA TYR A 131 1.78 -1.35 -0.88
C TYR A 131 1.54 -1.04 0.60
N ASN A 132 2.64 -0.76 1.29
CA ASN A 132 2.67 -0.22 2.64
C ASN A 132 3.27 1.20 2.60
N PRO A 133 2.63 2.19 3.25
CA PRO A 133 3.16 3.56 3.29
C PRO A 133 4.56 3.65 3.90
N VAL A 134 4.91 2.70 4.76
CA VAL A 134 6.21 2.53 5.37
C VAL A 134 6.61 1.07 5.24
N SER A 135 7.86 0.79 4.88
CA SER A 135 8.36 -0.59 4.85
C SER A 135 8.56 -1.13 6.27
N LEU A 136 8.38 -2.45 6.44
CA LEU A 136 8.59 -3.08 7.74
C LEU A 136 10.03 -2.87 8.26
N PRO A 137 11.08 -3.00 7.43
CA PRO A 137 12.45 -2.68 7.86
C PRO A 137 12.63 -1.24 8.35
N PHE A 138 12.02 -0.25 7.69
CA PHE A 138 12.11 1.15 8.11
C PHE A 138 11.34 1.38 9.41
N PHE A 139 10.11 0.86 9.50
CA PHE A 139 9.31 0.90 10.72
C PHE A 139 10.08 0.36 11.93
N ARG A 140 10.77 -0.77 11.74
CA ARG A 140 11.61 -1.40 12.75
C ARG A 140 12.86 -0.61 13.11
N THR A 141 13.62 -0.20 12.10
CA THR A 141 14.91 0.48 12.30
C THR A 141 14.71 1.85 12.96
N GLN A 142 13.68 2.58 12.54
CA GLN A 142 13.37 3.92 13.06
C GLN A 142 12.50 3.89 14.31
N ARG A 143 11.98 2.71 14.69
CA ARG A 143 11.05 2.53 15.82
C ARG A 143 9.93 3.57 15.79
N LEU A 144 9.24 3.66 14.65
CA LEU A 144 8.31 4.76 14.42
C LEU A 144 7.24 4.83 15.52
N LYS A 145 7.05 6.05 16.03
CA LYS A 145 6.04 6.33 17.04
C LYS A 145 4.67 6.46 16.38
N GLY A 146 3.66 5.84 16.99
CA GLY A 146 2.29 5.88 16.49
C GLY A 146 1.82 4.54 15.97
N THR A 147 0.72 4.56 15.23
CA THR A 147 0.07 3.37 14.68
C THR A 147 0.10 3.45 13.17
N TYR A 148 0.54 2.38 12.52
CA TYR A 148 0.74 2.34 11.07
C TYR A 148 0.04 1.12 10.48
N LEU A 149 -0.61 1.33 9.33
CA LEU A 149 -1.31 0.28 8.61
C LEU A 149 -0.33 -0.53 7.75
N PHE A 150 -0.41 -1.86 7.86
CA PHE A 150 0.36 -2.78 7.04
C PHE A 150 -0.53 -3.85 6.40
N ARG A 151 -0.27 -4.12 5.12
CA ARG A 151 -0.57 -5.36 4.41
C ARG A 151 0.56 -6.33 4.67
N VAL A 152 0.22 -7.44 5.32
CA VAL A 152 1.17 -8.49 5.68
C VAL A 152 0.55 -9.85 5.42
N TRP A 153 1.42 -10.82 5.20
CA TRP A 153 1.11 -12.22 5.40
C TRP A 153 1.20 -12.52 6.89
N ALA A 154 0.15 -13.10 7.47
CA ALA A 154 0.07 -13.40 8.88
C ALA A 154 -0.15 -14.89 9.13
N LYS A 155 0.48 -15.42 10.17
CA LYS A 155 0.34 -16.80 10.63
C LYS A 155 0.42 -16.88 12.15
N LEU A 156 -0.42 -17.72 12.77
CA LEU A 156 -0.31 -17.99 14.21
C LEU A 156 1.05 -18.62 14.56
N THR A 157 1.61 -18.20 15.69
CA THR A 157 2.84 -18.74 16.26
C THR A 157 2.73 -18.81 17.79
N ASP A 158 3.70 -19.46 18.41
CA ASP A 158 3.86 -19.65 19.85
C ASP A 158 5.14 -18.98 20.39
N TYR A 159 5.70 -18.03 19.63
CA TYR A 159 6.86 -17.25 20.06
C TYR A 159 6.44 -16.16 21.05
N TYR A 160 6.89 -16.27 22.30
CA TYR A 160 6.71 -15.25 23.35
C TYR A 160 8.07 -14.93 23.95
N ASN A 161 8.53 -13.70 23.72
CA ASN A 161 9.83 -13.23 24.21
C ASN A 161 9.80 -11.71 24.41
N PHE A 162 10.86 -11.18 25.02
CA PHE A 162 11.05 -9.76 25.27
C PHE A 162 9.90 -9.17 26.09
N ASP A 163 9.25 -8.12 25.55
CA ASP A 163 8.16 -7.40 26.20
C ASP A 163 6.87 -8.25 26.34
N TYR A 164 6.82 -9.43 25.71
CA TYR A 164 5.68 -10.34 25.71
C TYR A 164 5.97 -11.69 26.37
N ASN A 165 7.08 -11.83 27.10
CA ASN A 165 7.34 -13.03 27.88
C ASN A 165 6.22 -13.29 28.91
N GLU A 166 5.77 -14.54 29.04
CA GLU A 166 4.70 -14.97 29.97
C GLU A 166 3.34 -14.29 29.74
N THR A 167 3.06 -13.86 28.50
CA THR A 167 1.79 -13.19 28.14
C THR A 167 0.81 -14.07 27.36
N GLU A 168 1.07 -15.37 27.22
CA GLU A 168 0.30 -16.32 26.40
C GLU A 168 -1.20 -16.33 26.72
N GLN A 169 -1.53 -16.10 27.99
CA GLN A 169 -2.91 -16.06 28.49
C GLN A 169 -3.66 -14.79 28.06
N THR A 170 -2.93 -13.70 27.79
CA THR A 170 -3.50 -12.38 27.50
C THR A 170 -3.27 -11.94 26.06
N HIS A 171 -2.28 -12.49 25.38
CA HIS A 171 -1.89 -12.15 24.02
C HIS A 171 -1.81 -13.39 23.13
N GLN A 172 -2.01 -13.19 21.83
CA GLN A 172 -1.69 -14.16 20.81
C GLN A 172 -0.54 -13.65 19.96
N SER A 173 0.51 -14.45 19.84
CA SER A 173 1.64 -14.21 18.95
C SER A 173 1.31 -14.57 17.49
N ILE A 174 1.74 -13.71 16.57
CA ILE A 174 1.49 -13.80 15.14
C ILE A 174 2.77 -13.43 14.39
N GLU A 175 3.25 -14.32 13.53
CA GLU A 175 4.32 -14.00 12.58
C GLU A 175 3.73 -13.13 11.47
N LEU A 176 4.34 -11.96 11.22
CA LEU A 176 3.92 -11.03 10.18
C LEU A 176 5.06 -10.87 9.18
N ARG A 177 4.78 -11.06 7.89
CA ARG A 177 5.72 -10.85 6.79
C ARG A 177 5.18 -9.83 5.81
N ASP A 178 5.98 -8.83 5.45
CA ASP A 178 5.60 -7.91 4.38
C ASP A 178 5.76 -8.58 2.98
N PRO A 179 5.24 -7.95 1.92
CA PRO A 179 5.34 -8.51 0.56
C PRO A 179 6.79 -8.67 0.06
N ASP A 180 7.73 -7.90 0.60
CA ASP A 180 9.15 -7.95 0.26
C ASP A 180 9.91 -9.03 1.05
N GLY A 181 9.24 -9.71 1.98
CA GLY A 181 9.75 -10.84 2.75
C GLY A 181 10.32 -10.48 4.11
N ALA A 182 10.31 -9.21 4.52
CA ALA A 182 10.75 -8.81 5.85
C ALA A 182 9.72 -9.27 6.90
N ALA A 183 10.19 -9.81 8.01
CA ALA A 183 9.34 -10.38 9.05
C ALA A 183 9.49 -9.67 10.40
N ILE A 184 8.42 -9.68 11.19
CA ILE A 184 8.35 -9.24 12.58
C ILE A 184 7.31 -10.04 13.34
N THR A 185 7.49 -10.20 14.65
CA THR A 185 6.48 -10.84 15.48
C THR A 185 5.53 -9.79 16.04
N GLY A 186 4.25 -9.93 15.71
CA GLY A 186 3.17 -9.12 16.26
C GLY A 186 2.43 -9.85 17.36
N TYR A 187 1.93 -9.10 18.34
CA TYR A 187 1.13 -9.63 19.44
C TYR A 187 -0.18 -8.86 19.51
N ILE A 188 -1.31 -9.58 19.46
CA ILE A 188 -2.63 -9.01 19.68
C ILE A 188 -3.14 -9.43 21.05
N ARG A 189 -3.70 -8.50 21.83
CA ARG A 189 -4.43 -8.84 23.05
C ARG A 189 -5.64 -9.69 22.71
N ARG A 190 -5.86 -10.80 23.42
CA ARG A 190 -6.99 -11.70 23.19
C ARG A 190 -8.34 -11.04 23.43
N ASP A 191 -8.39 -10.02 24.30
CA ASP A 191 -9.58 -9.23 24.60
C ASP A 191 -9.72 -7.96 23.73
N ALA A 192 -8.82 -7.73 22.76
CA ALA A 192 -8.97 -6.60 21.85
C ALA A 192 -10.21 -6.79 20.95
N PRO A 193 -10.94 -5.71 20.62
CA PRO A 193 -12.22 -5.81 19.89
C PRO A 193 -12.15 -6.56 18.55
N THR A 194 -11.00 -6.51 17.87
CA THR A 194 -10.81 -7.14 16.55
C THR A 194 -9.98 -8.43 16.60
N ALA A 195 -9.58 -8.88 17.80
CA ALA A 195 -8.77 -10.09 17.96
C ALA A 195 -9.51 -11.34 17.52
N ALA A 196 -10.74 -11.54 17.99
CA ALA A 196 -11.53 -12.71 17.63
C ALA A 196 -11.66 -12.89 16.10
N ALA A 197 -11.87 -11.80 15.37
CA ALA A 197 -11.95 -11.82 13.90
C ALA A 197 -10.61 -12.21 13.25
N LEU A 198 -9.49 -11.64 13.70
CA LEU A 198 -8.16 -12.02 13.20
C LEU A 198 -7.87 -13.50 13.49
N LEU A 199 -8.14 -13.95 14.71
CA LEU A 199 -7.88 -15.34 15.10
C LEU A 199 -8.76 -16.32 14.33
N ASP A 200 -9.99 -15.94 13.98
CA ASP A 200 -10.87 -16.77 13.16
C ASP A 200 -10.30 -16.96 11.74
N VAL A 201 -9.71 -15.92 11.16
CA VAL A 201 -9.04 -15.99 9.84
C VAL A 201 -7.84 -16.93 9.88
N LEU A 202 -7.05 -16.86 10.96
CA LEU A 202 -5.79 -17.59 11.07
C LEU A 202 -5.93 -18.99 11.73
N LYS A 203 -7.15 -19.40 12.12
CA LYS A 203 -7.39 -20.63 12.91
C LYS A 203 -7.01 -21.92 12.18
N ASP A 204 -6.90 -21.88 10.85
CA ASP A 204 -6.47 -23.04 10.06
C ASP A 204 -4.95 -23.28 10.10
N GLY A 205 -4.21 -22.41 10.79
CA GLY A 205 -2.76 -22.49 10.97
C GLY A 205 -1.95 -22.16 9.70
N LYS A 206 -2.62 -21.74 8.62
CA LYS A 206 -1.98 -21.33 7.37
C LYS A 206 -1.68 -19.83 7.39
N GLU A 207 -0.90 -19.43 6.41
CA GLU A 207 -0.62 -18.04 6.15
C GLU A 207 -1.77 -17.38 5.38
N HIS A 208 -2.19 -16.20 5.83
CA HIS A 208 -3.23 -15.40 5.18
C HIS A 208 -2.77 -13.96 4.97
N GLY A 209 -3.13 -13.39 3.83
CA GLY A 209 -2.97 -11.96 3.60
C GLY A 209 -3.99 -11.19 4.46
N VAL A 210 -3.51 -10.31 5.33
CA VAL A 210 -4.35 -9.49 6.21
C VAL A 210 -3.87 -8.04 6.23
N MET A 211 -4.73 -7.16 6.72
CA MET A 211 -4.39 -5.79 7.04
C MET A 211 -4.48 -5.58 8.55
N VAL A 212 -3.41 -5.02 9.12
CA VAL A 212 -3.28 -4.78 10.56
C VAL A 212 -2.67 -3.41 10.83
N GLU A 213 -3.07 -2.82 11.94
CA GLU A 213 -2.44 -1.63 12.51
C GLU A 213 -1.39 -2.06 13.53
N LEU A 214 -0.14 -1.71 13.28
CA LEU A 214 1.01 -2.03 14.12
C LEU A 214 1.49 -0.82 14.89
N ARG A 215 1.95 -1.06 16.13
CA ARG A 215 2.55 -0.06 16.99
C ARG A 215 3.61 -0.69 17.88
N TYR A 216 4.68 0.06 18.14
CA TYR A 216 5.60 -0.28 19.24
C TYR A 216 4.94 0.04 20.59
N PRO A 217 4.89 -0.92 21.54
CA PRO A 217 4.48 -0.63 22.91
C PRO A 217 5.30 0.55 23.47
N PRO A 218 4.69 1.48 24.23
CA PRO A 218 5.39 2.69 24.69
C PRO A 218 6.70 2.42 25.43
N GLU A 219 6.73 1.35 26.23
CA GLU A 219 7.87 0.93 27.06
C GLU A 219 8.69 -0.19 26.43
N SER A 220 8.43 -0.53 25.16
CA SER A 220 9.07 -1.66 24.50
C SER A 220 10.58 -1.44 24.44
N LYS A 221 11.35 -2.43 24.88
CA LYS A 221 12.82 -2.38 24.82
C LYS A 221 13.35 -2.97 23.52
N ASP A 222 12.58 -3.82 22.86
CA ASP A 222 13.01 -4.57 21.68
C ASP A 222 12.33 -4.10 20.38
N SER A 223 13.06 -4.08 19.26
CA SER A 223 12.50 -3.66 17.97
C SER A 223 11.93 -4.81 17.14
N SER A 224 12.16 -6.07 17.53
CA SER A 224 11.72 -7.28 16.83
C SER A 224 10.28 -7.70 17.17
N VAL A 225 9.67 -7.08 18.17
CA VAL A 225 8.29 -7.35 18.60
C VAL A 225 7.42 -6.10 18.58
N VAL A 226 6.16 -6.25 18.18
CA VAL A 226 5.21 -5.14 18.06
C VAL A 226 3.82 -5.53 18.56
N GLY A 227 3.05 -4.53 18.97
CA GLY A 227 1.63 -4.69 19.22
C GLY A 227 0.83 -4.61 17.93
N ILE A 228 -0.11 -5.53 17.77
CA ILE A 228 -1.19 -5.42 16.79
C ILE A 228 -2.35 -4.72 17.50
N GLU A 229 -2.48 -3.42 17.24
CA GLU A 229 -3.52 -2.58 17.85
C GLU A 229 -4.90 -2.92 17.31
N ARG A 230 -4.97 -3.24 16.01
CA ARG A 230 -6.24 -3.51 15.34
C ARG A 230 -6.04 -4.42 14.14
N PHE A 231 -6.89 -5.43 14.04
CA PHE A 231 -7.15 -6.10 12.78
C PHE A 231 -8.11 -5.27 11.94
N VAL A 232 -7.68 -4.96 10.72
CA VAL A 232 -8.28 -3.95 9.87
C VAL A 232 -9.16 -4.63 8.82
N ALA A 233 -8.63 -5.61 8.09
CA ALA A 233 -9.37 -6.34 7.06
C ALA A 233 -8.78 -7.72 6.78
N GLU A 234 -9.67 -8.63 6.35
CA GLU A 234 -9.29 -9.83 5.63
C GLU A 234 -8.82 -9.47 4.21
N ARG A 235 -7.74 -10.09 3.76
CA ARG A 235 -7.13 -9.85 2.45
C ARG A 235 -6.60 -8.42 2.32
N TRP A 236 -5.83 -8.17 1.27
CA TRP A 236 -5.12 -6.88 1.09
C TRP A 236 -5.93 -5.80 0.37
N ARG A 237 -7.26 -5.94 0.25
CA ARG A 237 -8.09 -5.08 -0.60
C ARG A 237 -8.17 -3.64 -0.08
N GLN A 238 -8.06 -2.67 -0.98
CA GLN A 238 -8.11 -1.26 -0.66
C GLN A 238 -9.50 -0.82 -0.23
N ARG A 239 -9.57 -0.03 0.86
CA ARG A 239 -10.82 0.54 1.37
C ARG A 239 -10.79 2.07 1.46
N PRO A 240 -11.94 2.76 1.33
CA PRO A 240 -12.02 4.22 1.38
C PRO A 240 -11.35 4.85 2.62
N GLU A 241 -11.49 4.21 3.78
CA GLU A 241 -10.90 4.64 5.06
C GLU A 241 -9.35 4.63 5.09
N GLU A 242 -8.69 4.07 4.09
CA GLU A 242 -7.23 4.10 3.96
C GLU A 242 -6.72 5.41 3.35
N PHE A 243 -7.56 6.15 2.62
CA PHE A 243 -7.21 7.45 2.05
C PHE A 243 -7.36 8.57 3.06
N GLU A 244 -8.27 8.40 4.01
CA GLU A 244 -8.37 9.28 5.15
C GLU A 244 -7.21 8.92 6.08
N ALA A 245 -6.10 9.65 5.95
CA ALA A 245 -5.06 9.68 6.96
C ALA A 245 -5.75 9.91 8.30
N ARG A 246 -5.93 8.85 9.09
CA ARG A 246 -6.53 8.98 10.40
C ARG A 246 -5.64 9.98 11.14
N PRO A 247 -6.17 11.12 11.61
CA PRO A 247 -5.35 12.08 12.32
C PRO A 247 -4.66 11.34 13.45
N ALA A 248 -3.35 11.60 13.61
CA ALA A 248 -2.58 11.02 14.70
C ALA A 248 -3.40 11.23 16.00
N PRO A 249 -3.54 10.19 16.85
CA PRO A 249 -4.26 10.36 18.11
C PRO A 249 -3.64 11.56 18.82
N ALA A 250 -4.49 12.52 19.18
CA ALA A 250 -4.06 13.73 19.88
C ALA A 250 -3.19 13.32 21.08
N PRO A 251 -2.07 14.03 21.34
CA PRO A 251 -1.27 13.77 22.52
C PRO A 251 -2.18 13.87 23.74
N ARG A 252 -2.22 12.79 24.53
CA ARG A 252 -2.86 12.80 25.85
C ARG A 252 -2.02 13.64 26.80
#